data_AF-A0A519KTD0-F1
#
_entry.id   AF-A0A519KTD0-F1
#
_cell.length_a   1.000
_cell.length_b   1.000
_cell.length_c   1.000
_cell.angle_alpha   90.00
_cell.angle_beta   90.00
_cell.angle_gamma   90.00
#
_symmetry.space_group_name_H-M   'P 1'
#
loop_
_entity.id
_entity.type
_entity.pdbx_description
1 polymer ?
#
loop_
_entity_poly.entity_id
_entity_poly.type
_entity_poly.pdbx_seq_one_letter_code
_entity_poly.pdbx_strand_id
1 'polypeptide(L)'
;SFWPFGREVVWQDDLNPVTGGVGVILNVVWFVFAGWYIALSHLIIAVAEFVTIIGIPFALKDLELAKLALAPVGRTIRDKR
;
A
#
# COMPACT_ATOMS: atom_id res chain seq x y z
N SER A 1 21.76 -1.68 1.33
CA SER A 1 21.42 -0.35 1.87
C SER A 1 20.53 -0.53 3.09
N PHE A 2 20.93 -0.02 4.27
CA PHE A 2 20.19 -0.19 5.54
C PHE A 2 19.19 0.96 5.78
N TRP A 3 19.06 1.88 4.83
CA TRP A 3 18.27 3.10 4.95
C TRP A 3 16.98 2.99 4.12
N PRO A 4 15.78 3.11 4.73
CA PRO A 4 14.52 2.87 4.03
C PRO A 4 14.01 4.06 3.20
N PHE A 5 14.64 5.24 3.31
CA PHE A 5 14.19 6.49 2.68
C PHE A 5 14.76 6.64 1.27
N GLY A 6 13.93 7.14 0.33
CA GLY A 6 14.28 7.28 -1.09
C GLY A 6 13.71 6.18 -1.99
N ARG A 7 12.90 5.27 -1.45
CA ARG A 7 12.22 4.22 -2.21
C ARG A 7 10.79 4.62 -2.52
N GLU A 8 10.38 4.39 -3.77
CA GLU A 8 9.00 4.59 -4.23
C GLU A 8 8.36 3.26 -4.60
N VAL A 9 7.07 3.18 -4.35
CA VAL A 9 6.25 2.04 -4.76
C VAL A 9 5.79 2.30 -6.19
N VAL A 10 6.38 1.57 -7.12
CA VAL A 10 6.06 1.63 -8.55
C VAL A 10 5.32 0.37 -8.96
N TRP A 11 4.48 0.51 -9.99
CA TRP A 11 3.89 -0.65 -10.65
C TRP A 11 4.98 -1.41 -11.39
N GLN A 12 5.01 -2.74 -11.24
CA GLN A 12 5.99 -3.60 -11.88
C GLN A 12 5.58 -3.85 -13.34
N ASP A 13 6.45 -3.49 -14.29
CA ASP A 13 6.24 -3.74 -15.72
C ASP A 13 6.34 -5.26 -16.04
N ASP A 14 5.23 -5.82 -16.54
CA ASP A 14 4.94 -6.99 -17.40
C ASP A 14 5.87 -8.21 -17.58
N LEU A 15 7.07 -8.28 -16.98
CA LEU A 15 7.94 -9.46 -17.07
C LEU A 15 7.67 -10.54 -16.00
N ASN A 16 6.73 -10.31 -15.07
CA ASN A 16 6.37 -11.27 -14.04
C ASN A 16 5.01 -11.92 -14.38
N PRO A 17 4.92 -13.25 -14.55
CA PRO A 17 3.66 -13.92 -14.91
C PRO A 17 2.55 -13.73 -13.85
N VAL A 18 2.91 -13.31 -12.63
CA VAL A 18 1.97 -13.04 -11.53
C VAL A 18 1.36 -11.63 -11.60
N THR A 19 1.97 -10.66 -12.30
CA THR A 19 1.50 -9.27 -12.34
C THR A 19 0.49 -8.97 -13.45
N GLY A 20 0.27 -9.90 -14.39
CA GLY A 20 -0.76 -9.81 -15.43
C GLY A 20 -2.17 -10.18 -14.94
N GLY A 21 -2.95 -10.89 -15.75
CA GLY A 21 -4.35 -11.25 -15.44
C GLY A 21 -4.57 -12.01 -14.12
N VAL A 22 -3.59 -12.84 -13.70
CA VAL A 22 -3.64 -13.54 -12.41
C VAL A 22 -3.55 -12.57 -11.23
N GLY A 23 -2.75 -11.51 -11.35
CA GLY A 23 -2.61 -10.48 -10.31
C GLY A 23 -3.89 -9.69 -10.10
N VAL A 24 -4.66 -9.43 -11.16
CA VAL A 24 -5.99 -8.80 -11.05
C VAL A 24 -6.97 -9.70 -10.29
N ILE A 25 -7.02 -10.99 -10.63
CA ILE A 25 -7.88 -11.96 -9.93
C ILE A 25 -7.50 -12.02 -8.45
N LEU A 26 -6.21 -12.10 -8.14
CA LEU A 26 -5.72 -12.15 -6.76
C LEU A 26 -6.04 -10.86 -5.99
N ASN A 27 -5.91 -9.69 -6.62
CA ASN A 27 -6.31 -8.40 -6.03
C ASN A 27 -7.83 -8.33 -5.77
N VAL A 28 -8.67 -8.85 -6.67
CA VAL A 28 -10.13 -8.88 -6.48
C VAL A 28 -10.50 -9.82 -5.33
N VAL A 29 -9.94 -11.03 -5.31
CA VAL A 29 -10.13 -12.00 -4.22
C VAL A 29 -9.68 -11.38 -2.90
N TRP A 30 -8.45 -10.84 -2.86
CA TRP A 30 -7.90 -10.16 -1.69
C TRP A 30 -8.79 -9.03 -1.21
N PHE A 31 -9.24 -8.17 -2.12
CA PHE A 31 -10.10 -7.03 -1.79
C PHE A 31 -11.38 -7.48 -1.11
N VAL A 32 -12.03 -8.56 -1.57
CA VAL A 32 -13.28 -9.09 -0.98
C VAL A 32 -13.06 -9.72 0.39
N PHE A 33 -11.99 -10.49 0.57
CA PHE A 33 -11.75 -11.22 1.83
C PHE A 33 -11.13 -10.35 2.94
N ALA A 34 -10.16 -9.48 2.61
CA ALA A 34 -9.33 -8.81 3.61
C ALA A 34 -8.95 -7.35 3.27
N GLY A 35 -8.85 -7.00 1.98
CA GLY A 35 -8.29 -5.72 1.56
C GLY A 35 -9.10 -4.50 2.04
N TRP A 36 -10.43 -4.56 2.02
CA TRP A 36 -11.28 -3.45 2.49
C TRP A 36 -11.21 -3.25 4.01
N TYR A 37 -11.12 -4.34 4.78
CA TYR A 37 -11.01 -4.26 6.25
C TYR A 37 -9.69 -3.61 6.66
N ILE A 38 -8.57 -4.04 6.07
CA ILE A 38 -7.24 -3.48 6.35
C ILE A 38 -7.18 -2.00 5.95
N ALA A 39 -7.71 -1.63 4.78
CA ALA A 39 -7.77 -0.25 4.34
C ALA A 39 -8.62 0.63 5.28
N LEU A 40 -9.74 0.11 5.79
CA LEU A 40 -10.59 0.81 6.74
C LEU A 40 -9.92 0.98 8.10
N SER A 41 -9.23 -0.04 8.61
CA SER A 41 -8.46 0.06 9.86
C SER A 41 -7.40 1.17 9.78
N HIS A 42 -6.63 1.21 8.69
CA HIS A 42 -5.64 2.29 8.47
C HIS A 42 -6.30 3.66 8.34
N LEU A 43 -7.49 3.77 7.72
CA LEU A 43 -8.21 5.04 7.65
C LEU A 43 -8.63 5.54 9.04
N ILE A 44 -9.14 4.65 9.90
CA ILE A 44 -9.54 4.99 11.27
C ILE A 44 -8.33 5.44 12.09
N ILE A 45 -7.21 4.72 11.98
CA ILE A 45 -5.95 5.05 12.66
C ILE A 45 -5.43 6.40 12.14
N ALA A 46 -5.39 6.62 10.83
CA ALA A 46 -4.96 7.90 10.25
C ALA A 46 -5.78 9.08 10.77
N VAL A 47 -7.11 8.92 10.89
CA VAL A 47 -7.98 9.95 11.47
C VAL A 47 -7.68 10.18 12.95
N ALA A 48 -7.46 9.12 13.73
CA ALA A 48 -7.07 9.24 15.14
C ALA A 48 -5.71 9.93 15.30
N GLU A 49 -4.74 9.61 14.44
CA GLU A 49 -3.42 10.23 14.43
C GLU A 49 -3.46 11.68 13.99
N PHE A 50 -4.38 12.05 13.09
CA PHE A 50 -4.58 13.44 12.66
C PHE A 50 -4.99 14.37 13.80
N VAL A 51 -5.66 13.83 14.83
CA VAL A 51 -6.00 14.59 16.06
C VAL A 51 -4.73 14.96 16.84
N THR A 52 -3.65 14.20 16.68
CA THR A 52 -2.36 14.50 17.30
C THR A 52 -1.50 15.31 16.33
N ILE A 53 -0.99 16.48 16.76
CA ILE A 53 -0.07 17.28 15.93
C ILE A 53 1.18 16.47 15.52
N ILE A 54 1.62 15.56 16.39
CA ILE A 54 2.77 14.67 16.18
C ILE A 54 2.42 13.51 15.22
N GLY A 55 1.15 13.12 15.13
CA GLY A 55 0.69 12.01 14.28
C GLY A 55 0.42 12.39 12.83
N ILE A 56 0.41 13.67 12.46
CA ILE A 56 0.26 14.11 11.07
C ILE A 56 1.23 13.37 10.09
N PRO A 57 2.55 13.27 10.36
CA PRO A 57 3.45 12.51 9.50
C PRO A 57 3.14 11.00 9.46
N PHE A 58 2.59 10.43 10.55
CA PHE A 58 2.21 9.02 10.61
C PHE A 58 0.89 8.76 9.86
N ALA A 59 -0.09 9.66 10.01
CA ALA A 59 -1.36 9.59 9.30
C ALA A 59 -1.16 9.56 7.78
N LEU A 60 -0.21 10.33 7.26
CA LEU A 60 0.16 10.29 5.84
C LEU A 60 0.71 8.93 5.41
N LYS A 61 1.45 8.24 6.28
CA LYS A 61 1.98 6.89 6.01
C LYS A 61 0.89 5.84 6.10
N ASP A 62 -0.01 5.94 7.07
CA ASP A 62 -1.17 5.06 7.18
C ASP A 62 -2.09 5.17 5.95
N LEU A 63 -2.26 6.38 5.40
CA LEU A 63 -3.00 6.58 4.14
C LEU A 63 -2.30 5.95 2.93
N GLU A 64 -0.96 6.00 2.87
CA GLU A 64 -0.20 5.29 1.83
C GLU A 64 -0.36 3.76 1.97
N LEU A 65 -0.28 3.25 3.20
CA LEU A 65 -0.48 1.83 3.51
C LEU A 65 -1.91 1.38 3.19
N ALA A 66 -2.92 2.18 3.48
CA ALA A 66 -4.31 1.91 3.11
C ALA A 66 -4.45 1.74 1.59
N LYS A 67 -3.81 2.61 0.80
CA LYS A 67 -3.79 2.51 -0.68
C LYS A 67 -3.03 1.29 -1.19
N LEU A 68 -2.00 0.84 -0.47
CA LEU A 68 -1.26 -0.40 -0.74
C LEU A 68 -2.11 -1.64 -0.42
N ALA A 69 -2.85 -1.60 0.69
CA ALA A 69 -3.68 -2.72 1.15
C ALA A 69 -4.82 -3.07 0.21
N LEU A 70 -5.33 -2.10 -0.57
CA LEU A 70 -6.39 -2.31 -1.56
C LEU A 70 -5.96 -3.20 -2.74
N ALA A 71 -4.69 -3.07 -3.16
CA ALA A 71 -4.14 -3.80 -4.30
C ALA A 71 -2.65 -4.06 -4.08
N PRO A 72 -2.30 -5.10 -3.30
CA PRO A 72 -0.90 -5.40 -2.98
C PRO A 72 -0.15 -6.04 -4.15
N VAL A 73 -0.85 -6.74 -5.05
CA VAL A 73 -0.21 -7.50 -6.13
C VAL A 73 0.18 -6.57 -7.28
N GLY A 74 1.44 -6.68 -7.72
CA GLY A 74 2.00 -5.84 -8.79
C GLY A 74 2.72 -4.58 -8.34
N ARG A 75 2.87 -4.37 -7.03
CA ARG A 75 3.63 -3.26 -6.44
C ARG A 75 5.07 -3.71 -6.17
N THR A 76 6.05 -3.00 -6.71
CA THR A 76 7.48 -3.23 -6.41
C THR A 76 8.11 -1.99 -5.80
N ILE A 77 9.09 -2.20 -4.93
CA ILE A 77 9.82 -1.11 -4.27
C ILE A 77 11.08 -0.84 -5.09
N ARG A 78 11.17 0.35 -5.69
CA ARG A 78 12.34 0.78 -6.47
C ARG A 78 12.96 2.01 -5.82
N ASP A 79 14.29 2.13 -5.91
CA ASP A 79 14.97 3.37 -5.55
C ASP A 79 14.58 4.48 -6.53
N LYS A 80 14.20 5.64 -5.97
CA LYS A 80 13.90 6.86 -6.71
C LYS A 80 15.22 7.43 -7.22
N ARG A 81 15.42 7.46 -8.54
CA ARG A 81 16.66 7.91 -9.18
C ARG A 81 16.83 9.43 -9.12
#